data_AF-A0A937YL19-F1
#
_entry.id   AF-A0A937YL19-F1
#
_cell.length_a   1.000
_cell.length_b   1.000
_cell.length_c   1.000
_cell.angle_alpha   90.00
_cell.angle_beta   90.00
_cell.angle_gamma   90.00
#
_symmetry.space_group_name_H-M   'P 1'
#
loop_
_entity.id
_entity.type
_entity.pdbx_description
1 polymer ?
#
loop_
_entity_poly.entity_id
_entity_poly.type
_entity_poly.pdbx_seq_one_letter_code
_entity_poly.pdbx_strand_id
1 'polypeptide(L)' 'MGTHSTRYPAEVRERAVRLVLDHQGDYGSQWEAISSIAGKI' A
#
# COMPACT_ATOMS: atom_id res chain seq x y z
N MET A 1 -0.23 26.34 15.76
CA MET A 1 0.06 24.92 16.02
C MET A 1 -0.26 24.12 14.75
N GLY A 2 0.72 23.83 13.90
CA GLY A 2 0.49 23.02 12.71
C GLY A 2 0.47 21.54 13.11
N THR A 3 -0.66 20.87 12.93
CA THR A 3 -0.74 19.42 13.08
C THR A 3 0.06 18.78 11.95
N HIS A 4 1.30 18.38 12.23
CA HIS A 4 2.10 17.60 11.30
C HIS A 4 1.37 16.29 11.03
N SER A 5 0.54 16.27 9.98
CA SER A 5 -0.04 15.05 9.46
C SER A 5 1.12 14.28 8.83
N THR A 6 1.73 13.35 9.56
CA THR A 6 2.70 12.36 9.06
C THR A 6 1.98 11.38 8.14
N ARG A 7 1.36 11.90 7.08
CA ARG A 7 0.76 11.12 6.01
C ARG A 7 1.86 10.74 5.05
N TYR A 8 1.83 9.48 4.62
CA TYR A 8 2.60 9.05 3.47
C TYR A 8 2.30 9.97 2.27
N PRO A 9 3.31 10.30 1.45
CA PRO A 9 3.10 11.04 0.22
C PRO A 9 2.02 10.38 -0.65
N ALA A 10 1.24 11.19 -1.38
CA ALA A 10 0.18 10.68 -2.25
C ALA A 10 0.71 9.64 -3.25
N GLU A 11 1.90 9.89 -3.81
CA GLU A 11 2.59 8.97 -4.71
C GLU A 11 2.84 7.59 -4.09
N VAL A 12 3.29 7.55 -2.83
CA VAL A 12 3.55 6.30 -2.10
C VAL A 12 2.24 5.51 -1.92
N ARG A 13 1.16 6.21 -1.56
CA ARG A 13 -0.17 5.58 -1.40
C ARG A 13 -0.71 5.05 -2.72
N GLU A 14 -0.63 5.85 -3.78
CA GLU A 14 -1.10 5.46 -5.11
C GLU A 14 -0.31 4.28 -5.67
N ARG A 15 1.01 4.28 -5.48
CA ARG A 15 1.88 3.15 -5.84
C ARG A 15 1.52 1.90 -5.04
N ALA A 16 1.29 2.02 -3.72
CA ALA A 16 0.89 0.90 -2.89
C ALA A 16 -0.45 0.29 -3.34
N VAL A 17 -1.45 1.12 -3.59
CA VAL A 17 -2.76 0.67 -4.07
C VAL A 17 -2.64 -0.02 -5.43
N ARG A 18 -1.87 0.56 -6.36
CA ARG A 18 -1.67 -0.03 -7.68
C ARG A 18 -1.00 -1.40 -7.60
N LEU A 19 0.05 -1.53 -6.80
CA LEU A 19 0.76 -2.80 -6.62
C LEU A 19 -0.16 -3.88 -6.02
N VAL A 20 -1.02 -3.52 -5.06
CA VAL A 20 -1.98 -4.46 -4.45
C VAL A 20 -2.97 -4.96 -5.49
N LEU A 21 -3.53 -4.06 -6.29
CA LEU A 21 -4.50 -4.44 -7.32
C LEU A 21 -3.88 -5.31 -8.42
N ASP A 22 -2.63 -5.05 -8.76
CA ASP A 22 -1.89 -5.79 -9.79
C ASP A 22 -1.58 -7.22 -9.35
N HIS A 23 -1.20 -7.42 -8.07
CA HIS A 23 -0.79 -8.73 -7.56
C HIS A 23 -1.88 -9.44 -6.74
N GLN A 24 -3.10 -8.89 -6.60
CA GLN A 24 -4.13 -9.50 -5.75
C GLN A 24 -4.51 -10.93 -6.17
N GLY A 25 -4.32 -11.29 -7.44
CA GLY A 25 -4.58 -12.63 -7.96
C GLY A 25 -3.49 -13.66 -7.65
N ASP A 26 -2.31 -13.20 -7.23
CA ASP A 26 -1.15 -14.04 -6.91
C ASP A 26 -1.16 -14.53 -5.45
N TYR A 27 -2.04 -13.96 -4.61
CA TYR A 27 -2.17 -14.31 -3.20
C TYR A 27 -3.52 -14.96 -2.90
N GLY A 28 -3.59 -15.78 -1.85
CA GLY A 28 -4.82 -16.46 -1.43
C GLY A 28 -5.87 -15.53 -0.84
N SER A 29 -5.50 -14.28 -0.53
CA SER A 29 -6.42 -13.24 -0.09
C SER A 29 -5.88 -11.82 -0.35
N GLN A 30 -6.77 -10.83 -0.37
CA GLN A 30 -6.37 -9.42 -0.41
C GLN A 30 -5.51 -9.02 0.79
N TRP A 31 -5.74 -9.61 1.96
CA TRP A 31 -4.94 -9.33 3.16
C TRP A 31 -3.48 -9.78 2.99
N GLU A 32 -3.25 -10.94 2.37
CA GLU A 32 -1.90 -11.42 2.05
C GLU A 32 -1.21 -10.52 1.03
N ALA A 33 -1.92 -10.08 -0.02
CA ALA A 33 -1.39 -9.14 -1.01
C ALA A 33 -0.96 -7.81 -0.36
N ILE A 34 -1.82 -7.24 0.50
CA ILE A 34 -1.55 -6.00 1.22
C ILE A 34 -0.34 -6.17 2.14
N SER A 35 -0.28 -7.24 2.92
CA SER A 35 0.81 -7.49 3.88
C SER A 35 2.15 -7.70 3.17
N SER A 36 2.16 -8.43 2.06
CA SER A 36 3.36 -8.64 1.24
C SER A 36 3.88 -7.33 0.63
N ILE A 37 2.98 -6.46 0.17
CA ILE A 37 3.35 -5.18 -0.46
C ILE A 37 3.75 -4.14 0.57
N ALA A 38 3.13 -4.12 1.75
CA ALA A 38 3.53 -3.25 2.85
C ALA A 38 4.98 -3.49 3.31
N GLY A 39 5.52 -4.71 3.12
CA GLY A 39 6.93 -5.01 3.38
C GLY A 39 7.89 -4.60 2.25
N LYS A 40 7.38 -4.17 1.09
CA LYS A 40 8.16 -3.85 -0.12
C LYS A 40 8.22 -2.36 -0.44
N ILE A 41 7.37 -1.55 0.20
CA ILE A 41 7.26 -0.09 0.03
C ILE A 41 7.73 0.60 1.30
#